data_AF-Q11ZP5-F1
#
_entry.id   AF-Q11ZP5-F1
#
_cell.length_a   1.000
_cell.length_b   1.000
_cell.length_c   1.000
_cell.angle_alpha   90.00
_cell.angle_beta   90.00
_cell.angle_gamma   90.00
#
_symmetry.space_group_name_H-M   'P 1'
#
loop_
_entity.id
_entity.type
_entity.pdbx_description
1 polymer ?
#
loop_
_entity_poly.entity_id
_entity_poly.type
_entity_poly.pdbx_seq_one_letter_code
_entity_poly.pdbx_strand_id
1 'polypeptide(L)'
;MGQAKIRGTHEERAAQAKTTARAQFPATVKCNHCETDISEIEPMDVRGMTGMRLAGGAICPNCSYTTWVLDGTPEALAQMQAFLNEEHGAEAQTGRALKPHG
;
A
#
# COMPACT_ATOMS: atom_id res chain seq x y z
N MET A 1 15.56 31.32 30.90
CA MET A 1 15.18 29.89 30.81
C MET A 1 14.29 29.72 29.59
N GLY A 2 14.88 29.40 28.44
CA GLY A 2 14.21 29.38 27.13
C GLY A 2 13.52 28.05 26.86
N GLN A 3 12.19 28.06 26.91
CA GLN A 3 11.36 26.88 26.71
C GLN A 3 11.07 26.73 25.22
N ALA A 4 12.00 26.12 24.48
CA ALA A 4 11.78 25.71 23.10
C ALA A 4 10.79 24.55 23.09
N LYS A 5 9.51 24.88 22.89
CA LYS A 5 8.39 23.94 22.78
C LYS A 5 8.64 23.00 21.61
N ILE A 6 9.06 21.79 21.95
CA ILE A 6 8.84 20.50 21.30
C ILE A 6 8.08 20.65 19.97
N ARG A 7 8.84 20.92 18.90
CA ARG A 7 8.37 20.72 17.52
C ARG A 7 8.23 19.21 17.38
N GLY A 8 6.99 18.74 17.16
CA GLY A 8 6.64 17.33 17.00
C GLY A 8 7.74 16.54 16.29
N THR A 9 8.14 15.45 16.92
CA THR A 9 9.28 14.62 16.54
C THR A 9 9.13 14.15 15.08
N HIS A 10 10.26 13.91 14.40
CA HIS A 10 10.26 13.41 13.03
C HIS A 10 9.44 12.11 12.90
N GLU A 11 9.43 11.33 13.98
CA GLU A 11 8.67 10.09 14.16
C GLU A 11 7.16 10.34 14.19
N GLU A 12 6.67 11.37 14.89
CA GLU A 12 5.25 11.77 14.87
C GLU A 12 4.78 12.20 13.48
N ARG A 13 5.62 12.91 12.71
CA ARG A 13 5.27 13.25 11.32
C ARG A 13 5.23 12.03 10.42
N ALA A 14 6.15 11.09 10.57
CA ALA A 14 6.16 9.85 9.82
C ALA A 14 4.95 8.98 10.17
N ALA A 15 4.58 8.88 11.45
CA ALA A 15 3.41 8.14 11.92
C ALA A 15 2.10 8.75 11.40
N GLN A 16 1.98 10.09 11.41
CA GLN A 16 0.81 10.77 10.87
C GLN A 16 0.69 10.57 9.35
N ALA A 17 1.80 10.66 8.61
CA ALA A 17 1.82 10.38 7.17
C ALA A 17 1.43 8.93 6.85
N LYS A 18 1.90 7.96 7.65
CA LYS A 18 1.49 6.55 7.54
C LYS A 18 0.00 6.35 7.85
N THR A 19 -0.53 7.00 8.88
CA THR A 19 -1.97 6.97 9.22
C THR A 19 -2.84 7.55 8.09
N THR A 20 -2.46 8.70 7.53
CA THR A 20 -3.21 9.33 6.42
C THR A 20 -3.10 8.51 5.14
N ALA A 21 -1.94 7.92 4.85
CA ALA A 21 -1.79 6.99 3.75
C ALA A 21 -2.67 5.76 3.97
N ARG A 22 -2.65 5.16 5.16
CA ARG A 22 -3.45 3.99 5.54
C ARG A 22 -4.95 4.24 5.44
N ALA A 23 -5.43 5.44 5.74
CA ALA A 23 -6.83 5.82 5.60
C ALA A 23 -7.35 5.77 4.15
N GLN A 24 -6.46 5.81 3.15
CA GLN A 24 -6.81 5.66 1.75
C GLN A 24 -6.87 4.20 1.29
N PHE A 25 -6.33 3.26 2.09
CA PHE A 25 -6.45 1.83 1.84
C PHE A 25 -7.78 1.30 2.37
N PRO A 26 -8.32 0.22 1.76
CA PRO A 26 -9.43 -0.50 2.36
C PRO A 26 -9.03 -1.06 3.74
N ALA A 27 -10.02 -1.24 4.63
CA ALA A 27 -9.79 -1.78 5.96
C ALA A 27 -9.10 -3.15 5.93
N THR A 28 -9.49 -3.99 4.97
CA THR A 28 -8.91 -5.29 4.68
C THR A 28 -8.73 -5.48 3.18
N VAL A 29 -7.76 -6.32 2.80
CA VAL A 29 -7.59 -6.82 1.44
C VAL A 29 -7.62 -8.33 1.44
N LYS A 30 -8.20 -8.95 0.41
CA LYS A 30 -8.16 -10.41 0.27
C LYS A 30 -6.84 -10.86 -0.34
N CYS A 31 -6.23 -11.89 0.24
CA CYS A 31 -5.08 -12.56 -0.32
C CYS A 31 -5.44 -13.16 -1.69
N ASN A 32 -4.61 -12.92 -2.70
CA ASN A 32 -4.86 -13.49 -4.05
C ASN A 32 -4.70 -15.00 -4.13
N HIS A 33 -3.98 -15.60 -3.18
CA HIS A 33 -3.69 -17.02 -3.20
C HIS A 33 -4.69 -17.85 -2.37
N CYS A 34 -5.07 -17.37 -1.18
CA CYS A 34 -5.91 -18.13 -0.25
C CYS A 34 -7.18 -17.39 0.20
N GLU A 35 -7.48 -16.23 -0.42
CA GLU A 35 -8.69 -15.43 -0.19
C GLU A 35 -8.89 -14.93 1.25
N THR A 36 -7.90 -15.15 2.11
CA THR A 36 -7.89 -14.73 3.52
C THR A 36 -7.87 -13.21 3.60
N ASP A 37 -8.66 -12.65 4.49
CA ASP A 37 -8.69 -11.21 4.76
C ASP A 37 -7.42 -10.79 5.52
N ILE A 38 -6.65 -9.90 4.90
CA ILE A 38 -5.42 -9.33 5.43
C ILE A 38 -5.72 -7.89 5.85
N SER A 39 -5.60 -7.64 7.15
CA SER A 39 -5.72 -6.29 7.71
C SER A 39 -4.38 -5.56 7.75
N GLU A 40 -3.25 -6.28 7.63
CA GLU A 40 -1.92 -5.67 7.65
C GLU A 40 -1.50 -5.30 6.22
N ILE A 41 -1.48 -4.00 5.94
CA ILE A 41 -1.17 -3.42 4.63
C ILE A 41 -0.16 -2.33 4.92
N GLU A 42 1.05 -2.53 4.43
CA GLU A 42 2.13 -1.59 4.56
C GLU A 42 2.05 -0.59 3.40
N PRO A 43 1.71 0.69 3.67
CA PRO A 43 1.67 1.70 2.65
C PRO A 43 3.07 1.99 2.12
N MET A 44 3.22 2.00 0.80
CA MET A 44 4.45 2.38 0.12
C MET A 44 4.38 3.84 -0.31
N ASP A 45 5.54 4.46 -0.38
CA ASP A 45 5.63 5.84 -0.86
C ASP A 45 5.49 5.87 -2.37
N VAL A 46 4.41 6.49 -2.85
CA VAL A 46 4.15 6.69 -4.29
C VAL A 46 4.48 8.10 -4.75
N ARG A 47 5.09 8.93 -3.90
CA ARG A 47 5.39 10.33 -4.24
C ARG A 47 6.53 10.35 -5.26
N GLY A 48 6.16 10.61 -6.51
CA GLY A 48 7.08 10.58 -7.66
C GLY A 48 6.67 9.58 -8.74
N MET A 49 5.72 8.69 -8.46
CA MET A 49 5.14 7.80 -9.45
C MET A 49 3.94 8.47 -10.14
N THR A 50 4.18 9.02 -11.33
CA THR A 50 3.13 9.68 -12.12
C THR A 50 1.98 8.72 -12.41
N GLY A 51 0.76 9.11 -12.00
CA GLY A 51 -0.45 8.31 -12.19
C GLY A 51 -0.74 7.30 -11.08
N MET A 52 0.17 7.07 -10.14
CA MET A 52 -0.11 6.28 -8.93
C MET A 52 -0.67 7.19 -7.83
N ARG A 53 -1.83 6.82 -7.28
CA ARG A 53 -2.42 7.50 -6.14
C ARG A 53 -2.05 6.80 -4.83
N LEU A 54 -1.92 5.48 -4.87
CA LEU A 54 -1.65 4.66 -3.70
C LEU A 54 -1.04 3.32 -4.11
N ALA A 55 -0.07 2.85 -3.34
CA ALA A 55 0.53 1.53 -3.47
C ALA A 55 0.87 1.01 -2.08
N GLY A 56 0.62 -0.27 -1.82
CA GLY A 56 0.96 -0.92 -0.58
C GLY A 56 1.12 -2.43 -0.78
N GLY A 57 1.88 -3.05 0.11
CA GLY A 57 2.06 -4.50 0.16
C GLY A 57 1.36 -5.08 1.38
N ALA A 58 0.67 -6.20 1.21
CA ALA A 58 0.02 -6.93 2.29
C ALA A 58 0.54 -8.37 2.29
N ILE A 59 1.24 -8.79 3.35
CA ILE A 59 1.74 -10.16 3.47
C ILE A 59 0.67 -11.01 4.15
N CYS A 60 0.25 -12.09 3.51
CA CYS A 60 -0.76 -12.97 4.08
C CYS A 60 -0.19 -13.73 5.29
N PRO A 61 -0.80 -13.66 6.49
CA PRO A 61 -0.34 -14.42 7.64
C PRO A 61 -0.58 -15.93 7.51
N ASN A 62 -1.46 -16.35 6.58
CA ASN A 62 -1.85 -17.75 6.42
C ASN A 62 -0.94 -18.51 5.43
N CYS A 63 -0.62 -17.90 4.28
CA CYS A 63 0.19 -18.54 3.23
C CYS A 63 1.51 -17.81 2.92
N SER A 64 1.83 -16.74 3.66
CA SER A 64 3.01 -15.89 3.45
C SER A 64 3.11 -15.27 2.05
N TYR A 65 2.01 -15.28 1.27
CA TYR A 65 1.96 -14.71 -0.06
C TYR A 65 1.79 -13.18 0.01
N THR A 66 2.61 -12.47 -0.76
CA THR A 66 2.56 -11.00 -0.84
C THR A 66 1.49 -10.57 -1.83
N THR A 67 0.45 -9.91 -1.32
CA THR A 67 -0.63 -9.31 -2.13
C THR A 67 -0.39 -7.81 -2.25
N TRP A 68 -0.27 -7.33 -3.49
CA TRP A 68 -0.09 -5.91 -3.78
C TRP A 68 -1.43 -5.19 -3.88
N VAL A 69 -1.53 -4.02 -3.22
CA VAL A 69 -2.69 -3.13 -3.23
C VAL A 69 -2.30 -1.84 -3.93
N LEU A 70 -2.72 -1.70 -5.19
CA LEU A 70 -2.39 -0.55 -6.03
C LEU A 70 -3.66 0.22 -6.42
N ASP A 71 -3.60 1.54 -6.39
CA ASP A 71 -4.61 2.44 -6.95
C ASP A 71 -3.95 3.57 -7.73
N GLY A 72 -4.43 3.78 -8.95
CA GLY A 72 -3.85 4.76 -9.88
C GLY A 72 -4.67 4.91 -11.15
N THR A 73 -4.06 5.51 -12.17
CA THR A 73 -4.55 5.50 -13.55
C THR A 73 -4.32 4.10 -14.15
N PRO A 74 -5.14 3.69 -15.14
CA PRO A 74 -4.98 2.38 -15.79
C PRO A 74 -3.58 2.19 -16.40
N GLU A 75 -2.98 3.26 -16.95
CA GLU A 75 -1.63 3.24 -17.51
C GLU A 75 -0.56 3.02 -16.44
N ALA A 76 -0.69 3.64 -15.27
CA ALA A 76 0.26 3.45 -14.17
C ALA A 76 0.12 2.05 -13.55
N LEU A 77 -1.12 1.57 -13.38
CA LEU A 77 -1.38 0.21 -12.91
C LEU A 77 -0.83 -0.84 -13.87
N ALA A 78 -0.97 -0.66 -15.18
CA ALA A 78 -0.42 -1.57 -16.18
C ALA A 78 1.12 -1.59 -16.15
N GLN A 79 1.77 -0.44 -16.01
CA GLN A 79 3.23 -0.35 -15.87
C GLN A 79 3.72 -1.02 -14.57
N MET A 80 3.04 -0.77 -13.45
CA MET A 80 3.37 -1.42 -12.18
C MET A 80 3.17 -2.93 -12.25
N GLN A 81 2.09 -3.39 -12.87
CA GLN A 81 1.82 -4.82 -13.10
C GLN A 81 2.93 -5.45 -13.95
N ALA A 82 3.39 -4.76 -15.00
CA ALA A 82 4.50 -5.23 -15.84
C ALA A 82 5.80 -5.31 -15.03
N PHE A 83 6.16 -4.25 -14.32
CA PHE A 83 7.34 -4.22 -13.45
C PHE A 83 7.34 -5.34 -12.40
N LEU A 84 6.20 -5.55 -11.73
CA LEU A 84 6.03 -6.62 -10.75
C LEU A 84 6.18 -8.02 -11.38
N ASN A 85 5.62 -8.22 -12.58
CA ASN A 85 5.79 -9.48 -13.31
C ASN A 85 7.25 -9.69 -13.78
N GLU A 86 7.99 -8.63 -14.07
CA GLU A 86 9.41 -8.70 -14.48
C GLU A 86 10.32 -9.02 -13.29
N GLU A 87 10.14 -8.34 -12.15
CA GLU A 87 11.00 -8.49 -10.96
C GLU A 87 10.70 -9.76 -10.14
N HIS A 88 9.43 -10.16 -10.06
CA HIS A 88 8.97 -11.28 -9.22
C HIS A 88 8.42 -12.47 -10.03
N GLY A 89 8.44 -12.42 -11.36
CA GLY A 89 7.81 -13.43 -12.21
C GLY A 89 6.28 -13.41 -12.12
N ALA A 90 5.63 -14.41 -12.72
CA ALA A 90 4.16 -14.55 -12.76
C ALA A 90 3.49 -14.71 -11.37
N GLU A 91 4.28 -14.76 -10.29
CA GLU A 91 3.85 -14.91 -8.90
C GLU A 91 3.51 -13.56 -8.24
N ALA A 92 3.71 -12.43 -8.91
CA ALA A 92 3.23 -11.13 -8.43
C ALA A 92 1.86 -10.77 -9.01
N GLN A 93 0.86 -11.63 -8.78
CA GLN A 93 -0.53 -11.26 -9.04
C GLN A 93 -0.95 -10.14 -8.08
N THR A 94 -1.29 -8.98 -8.63
CA THR A 94 -1.82 -7.81 -7.92
C THR A 94 -3.28 -8.07 -7.59
N GLY A 95 -3.67 -7.84 -6.35
CA GLY A 95 -5.06 -8.10 -5.95
C GLY A 95 -5.94 -6.98 -6.43
N ARG A 96 -7.09 -7.33 -7.03
CA ARG A 96 -8.17 -6.35 -7.24
C ARG A 96 -8.70 -5.97 -5.86
N ALA A 97 -8.13 -4.93 -5.25
CA ALA A 97 -8.75 -4.27 -4.13
C ALA A 97 -10.08 -3.68 -4.64
N LEU A 98 -11.19 -4.29 -4.23
CA LEU A 98 -12.52 -3.70 -4.42
C LEU A 98 -12.49 -2.35 -3.73
N LYS A 99 -12.59 -1.27 -4.51
CA LYS A 99 -12.69 0.07 -3.96
C LYS A 99 -13.90 0.10 -3.02
N PRO A 100 -13.80 0.65 -1.80
CA PRO A 100 -15.00 0.91 -1.01
C PRO A 100 -15.86 1.90 -1.80
N HIS A 101 -17.04 1.43 -2.22
CA HIS A 101 -18.04 2.28 -2.85
C HIS A 101 -18.46 3.36 -1.85
N GLY A 102 -18.29 4.63 -2.23
CA GLY A 102 -18.93 5.77 -1.57
C GLY A 102 -20.40 5.85 -1.91
#